data_AF-A0A8H6GSK5-F1
#
_entry.id   AF-A0A8H6GSK5-F1
#
_cell.length_a   1.000
_cell.length_b   1.000
_cell.length_c   1.000
_cell.angle_alpha   90.00
_cell.angle_beta   90.00
_cell.angle_gamma   90.00
#
_symmetry.space_group_name_H-M   'P 1'
#
loop_
_entity.id
_entity.type
_entity.pdbx_description
1 polymer ?
#
loop_
_entity_poly.entity_id
_entity_poly.type
_entity_poly.pdbx_seq_one_letter_code
_entity_poly.pdbx_strand_id
1 'polypeptide(L)'
;MNLCEFLISHDGNTLAQEAMKKVNRALSQSRDSFESIMLLFYLRHGYDMEDRIMTQYLSILAYMSLKQLGDRNLTLKDDIEESRGILHLAAKGISVQGGYYYLTYLVSLVLQKEMSPDDLVVLHQSTVGRKEDASTEHMRARHEETQYPLHIVSIKDRRLGNLVKEYSAMRIQSK
;
A
#
# COMPACT_ATOMS: atom_id res chain seq x y z
N MET A 1 33.60 11.11 30.39
CA MET A 1 32.24 10.98 30.94
C MET A 1 31.66 9.70 30.37
N ASN A 2 31.49 8.68 31.21
CA ASN A 2 31.12 7.33 30.78
C ASN A 2 29.62 7.27 30.48
N LEU A 3 29.23 6.69 29.33
CA LEU A 3 27.82 6.48 28.92
C LEU A 3 27.01 5.78 30.02
N CYS A 4 27.66 4.91 30.80
CA CYS A 4 27.04 4.20 31.91
C CYS A 4 26.72 5.10 33.12
N GLU A 5 27.49 6.15 33.38
CA GLU A 5 27.19 7.10 34.48
C GLU A 5 26.03 8.04 34.11
N PHE A 6 25.89 8.39 32.83
CA PHE A 6 24.77 9.20 32.33
C PHE A 6 23.43 8.47 32.47
N LEU A 7 23.39 7.17 32.16
CA LEU A 7 22.19 6.33 32.23
C LEU A 7 21.72 6.03 33.67
N ILE A 8 22.61 6.11 34.66
CA ILE A 8 22.27 5.88 36.07
C ILE A 8 21.70 7.16 36.72
N SER A 9 22.01 8.34 36.17
CA SER A 9 21.63 9.64 36.75
C SER A 9 20.23 10.15 36.39
N HIS A 10 19.58 9.55 35.38
CA HIS A 10 18.28 10.00 34.86
C HIS A 10 17.24 8.89 34.96
N ASP A 11 16.06 9.26 35.47
CA ASP A 11 14.93 8.36 35.67
C ASP A 11 14.60 7.61 34.36
N GLY A 12 14.54 6.27 34.42
CA GLY A 12 14.44 5.41 33.24
C GLY A 12 13.20 5.68 32.38
N ASN A 13 12.18 6.32 32.96
CA ASN A 13 10.95 6.70 32.31
C ASN A 13 11.12 7.89 31.34
N THR A 14 11.98 8.87 31.67
CA THR A 14 12.24 10.05 30.83
C THR A 14 13.12 9.71 29.63
N LEU A 15 14.11 8.84 29.80
CA LEU A 15 14.95 8.32 28.71
C LEU A 15 14.13 7.51 27.69
N ALA A 16 13.21 6.67 28.17
CA ALA A 16 12.30 5.91 27.31
C ALA A 16 11.34 6.82 26.52
N GLN A 17 10.79 7.85 27.17
CA GLN A 17 9.93 8.84 26.50
C GLN A 17 10.68 9.66 25.45
N GLU A 18 11.91 10.09 25.73
CA GLU A 18 12.71 10.86 24.77
C GLU A 18 13.13 10.00 23.58
N ALA A 19 13.53 8.74 23.81
CA ALA A 19 13.81 7.80 22.73
C ALA A 19 12.58 7.57 21.85
N MET A 20 11.40 7.38 22.45
CA MET A 20 10.15 7.18 21.71
C MET A 20 9.77 8.41 20.87
N LYS A 21 9.96 9.62 21.40
CA LYS A 21 9.76 10.86 20.61
C LYS A 21 10.71 10.94 19.41
N LYS A 22 11.99 10.60 19.59
CA LYS A 22 12.98 10.59 18.49
C LYS A 22 12.61 9.58 17.40
N VAL A 23 12.20 8.37 17.79
CA VAL A 23 11.74 7.34 16.86
C VAL A 23 10.51 7.80 16.09
N ASN A 24 9.49 8.32 16.77
CA ASN A 24 8.28 8.81 16.10
C ASN A 24 8.57 9.94 15.11
N ARG A 25 9.48 10.86 15.46
CA ARG A 25 9.92 11.91 14.55
C ARG A 25 10.62 11.35 13.30
N ALA A 26 11.54 10.41 13.49
CA ALA A 26 12.25 9.77 12.38
C ALA A 26 11.29 8.99 11.46
N LEU A 27 10.32 8.28 12.04
CA LEU A 27 9.29 7.58 11.28
C LEU A 27 8.40 8.54 10.48
N SER A 28 7.97 9.64 11.09
CA SER A 28 7.21 10.68 10.38
C SER A 28 8.01 11.26 9.22
N GLN A 29 9.26 11.66 9.45
CA GLN A 29 10.12 12.22 8.41
C GLN A 29 10.38 11.22 7.26
N SER A 30 10.57 9.94 7.59
CA SER A 30 10.74 8.89 6.60
C SER A 30 9.48 8.69 5.76
N ARG A 31 8.30 8.75 6.37
CA ARG A 31 7.02 8.72 5.65
C ARG A 31 6.92 9.89 4.70
N ASP A 32 7.10 11.11 5.19
CA ASP A 32 6.89 12.32 4.39
C ASP A 32 7.87 12.36 3.20
N SER A 33 9.10 11.85 3.40
CA SER A 33 10.09 11.67 2.34
C SER A 33 9.67 10.61 1.32
N PHE A 34 9.14 9.48 1.78
CA PHE A 34 8.63 8.41 0.92
C PHE A 34 7.47 8.90 0.05
N GLU A 35 6.48 9.56 0.65
CA GLU A 35 5.33 10.16 -0.05
C GLU A 35 5.84 11.15 -1.11
N SER A 36 6.75 12.05 -0.74
CA SER A 36 7.33 13.04 -1.67
C SER A 36 8.04 12.39 -2.86
N ILE A 37 8.85 11.34 -2.63
CA ILE A 37 9.55 10.63 -3.70
C ILE A 37 8.55 9.96 -4.65
N MET A 38 7.50 9.34 -4.11
CA MET A 38 6.46 8.70 -4.93
C MET A 38 5.69 9.72 -5.77
N LEU A 39 5.30 10.85 -5.19
CA LEU A 39 4.61 11.93 -5.90
C LEU A 39 5.50 12.49 -7.02
N LEU A 40 6.78 12.75 -6.74
CA LEU A 40 7.74 13.23 -7.75
C LEU A 40 7.97 12.21 -8.87
N PHE A 41 8.05 10.92 -8.53
CA PHE A 41 8.18 9.85 -9.51
C PHE A 41 7.00 9.86 -10.48
N TYR A 42 5.76 9.87 -9.98
CA TYR A 42 4.57 9.87 -10.83
C TYR A 42 4.33 11.20 -11.54
N LEU A 43 4.79 12.32 -10.97
CA LEU A 43 4.79 13.61 -11.66
C LEU A 43 5.73 13.60 -12.88
N ARG A 44 6.90 12.97 -12.76
CA ARG A 44 7.91 12.92 -13.82
C ARG A 44 7.61 11.87 -14.89
N HIS A 45 7.20 10.69 -14.49
CA HIS A 45 7.08 9.53 -15.37
C HIS A 45 5.63 9.25 -15.81
N GLY A 46 4.65 9.90 -15.18
CA GLY A 46 3.25 9.53 -15.36
C GLY A 46 3.00 8.09 -14.91
N TYR A 47 2.00 7.45 -15.51
CA TYR A 47 1.59 6.09 -15.16
C TYR A 47 2.03 5.03 -16.18
N ASP A 48 2.60 5.46 -17.31
CA ASP A 48 2.88 4.60 -18.47
C ASP A 48 4.15 3.76 -18.32
N MET A 49 4.94 4.00 -17.27
CA MET A 49 6.15 3.22 -17.00
C MET A 49 5.79 1.91 -16.28
N GLU A 50 6.01 0.77 -16.94
CA GLU A 50 5.83 -0.55 -16.35
C GLU A 50 6.97 -0.87 -15.37
N ASP A 51 6.66 -1.03 -14.08
CA ASP A 51 7.66 -1.43 -13.08
C ASP A 51 7.01 -2.31 -11.99
N ARG A 52 7.46 -3.57 -11.90
CA ARG A 52 6.93 -4.55 -10.93
C ARG A 52 7.14 -4.10 -9.50
N ILE A 53 8.24 -3.41 -9.20
CA ILE A 53 8.57 -2.94 -7.84
C ILE A 53 7.57 -1.88 -7.39
N MET A 54 7.02 -1.09 -8.31
CA MET A 54 6.03 -0.05 -7.98
C MET A 54 4.77 -0.62 -7.33
N THR A 55 4.41 -1.88 -7.62
CA THR A 55 3.30 -2.57 -6.93
C THR A 55 3.47 -2.50 -5.42
N GLN A 56 4.66 -2.77 -4.90
CA GLN A 56 4.92 -2.76 -3.47
C GLN A 56 4.83 -1.34 -2.89
N TYR A 57 5.49 -0.38 -3.52
CA TYR A 57 5.53 1.01 -3.03
C TYR A 57 4.16 1.68 -3.09
N LEU A 58 3.44 1.51 -4.19
CA LEU A 58 2.08 2.00 -4.32
C LEU A 58 1.13 1.36 -3.31
N SER A 59 1.30 0.06 -3.03
CA SER A 59 0.48 -0.61 -2.01
C SER A 59 0.71 0.01 -0.63
N ILE A 60 1.97 0.20 -0.24
CA ILE A 60 2.32 0.84 1.03
C ILE A 60 1.67 2.24 1.10
N LEU A 61 1.84 3.03 0.04
CA LEU A 61 1.30 4.39 -0.05
C LEU A 61 -0.23 4.41 0.08
N ALA A 62 -0.95 3.60 -0.72
CA ALA A 62 -2.40 3.53 -0.71
C ALA A 62 -2.96 3.13 0.66
N TYR A 63 -2.37 2.11 1.28
CA TYR A 63 -2.84 1.64 2.58
C TYR A 63 -2.48 2.58 3.74
N MET A 64 -1.40 3.36 3.62
CA MET A 64 -1.09 4.43 4.57
C MET A 64 -2.14 5.53 4.49
N SER A 65 -2.53 5.95 3.28
CA SER A 65 -3.59 6.93 3.06
C SER A 65 -4.95 6.44 3.53
N LEU A 66 -5.34 5.19 3.24
CA LEU A 66 -6.58 4.59 3.77
C LEU A 66 -6.61 4.60 5.30
N LYS A 67 -5.47 4.29 5.93
CA LYS A 67 -5.36 4.31 7.40
C LYS A 67 -5.54 5.73 7.95
N GLN A 68 -4.96 6.74 7.29
CA GLN A 68 -5.13 8.15 7.69
C GLN A 68 -6.60 8.59 7.53
N LEU A 69 -7.24 8.28 6.40
CA LEU A 69 -8.65 8.61 6.15
C LEU A 69 -9.62 7.90 7.11
N GLY A 70 -9.22 6.73 7.64
CA GLY A 70 -9.98 6.02 8.67
C GLY A 70 -9.75 6.52 10.11
N ASP A 71 -8.79 7.42 10.33
CA ASP A 71 -8.52 7.98 11.66
C ASP A 71 -9.57 9.03 12.02
N ARG A 72 -10.33 8.78 13.09
CA ARG A 72 -11.39 9.69 13.58
C ARG A 72 -10.84 11.03 14.09
N ASN A 73 -9.55 11.10 14.39
CA ASN A 73 -8.91 12.34 14.83
C ASN A 73 -8.50 13.24 13.66
N LEU A 74 -8.52 12.72 12.43
CA LEU A 74 -8.24 13.50 11.23
C LEU A 74 -9.46 14.40 10.94
N THR A 75 -9.34 15.66 11.33
CA THR A 75 -10.44 16.64 11.27
C THR A 75 -10.11 17.85 10.40
N LEU A 76 -8.83 18.08 10.12
CA LEU A 76 -8.39 19.14 9.24
C LEU A 76 -8.71 18.76 7.80
N LYS A 77 -9.46 19.63 7.13
CA LYS A 77 -9.90 19.40 5.74
C LYS A 77 -8.71 19.21 4.80
N ASP A 78 -7.67 20.03 4.95
CA ASP A 78 -6.49 19.98 4.07
C ASP A 78 -5.77 18.63 4.19
N ASP A 79 -5.60 18.10 5.41
CA ASP A 79 -5.00 16.78 5.62
C ASP A 79 -5.84 15.65 5.02
N ILE A 80 -7.18 15.76 5.10
CA ILE A 80 -8.10 14.78 4.48
C ILE A 80 -7.94 14.79 2.96
N GLU A 81 -7.93 15.97 2.34
CA GLU A 81 -7.78 16.11 0.90
C GLU A 81 -6.40 15.65 0.43
N GLU A 82 -5.34 15.93 1.19
CA GLU A 82 -3.99 15.42 0.92
C GLU A 82 -3.97 13.88 0.96
N SER A 83 -4.42 13.27 2.05
CA SER A 83 -4.49 11.81 2.16
C SER A 83 -5.32 11.19 1.03
N ARG A 84 -6.44 11.83 0.65
CA ARG A 84 -7.30 11.37 -0.44
C ARG A 84 -6.62 11.48 -1.81
N GLY A 85 -5.91 12.58 -2.07
CA GLY A 85 -5.13 12.75 -3.29
C GLY A 85 -4.02 11.70 -3.42
N ILE A 86 -3.31 11.41 -2.33
CA ILE A 86 -2.29 10.36 -2.28
C ILE A 86 -2.93 8.98 -2.53
N LEU A 87 -4.09 8.69 -1.92
CA LEU A 87 -4.83 7.45 -2.16
C LEU A 87 -5.20 7.30 -3.64
N HIS A 88 -5.76 8.35 -4.26
CA HIS A 88 -6.17 8.31 -5.67
C HIS A 88 -4.98 8.09 -6.60
N LEU A 89 -3.85 8.76 -6.35
CA LEU A 89 -2.62 8.57 -7.10
C LEU A 89 -2.13 7.11 -6.99
N ALA A 90 -2.07 6.59 -5.76
CA ALA A 90 -1.59 5.25 -5.51
C ALA A 90 -2.52 4.19 -6.14
N ALA A 91 -3.83 4.32 -5.95
CA ALA A 91 -4.84 3.41 -6.48
C ALA A 91 -4.88 3.42 -8.02
N LYS A 92 -4.74 4.59 -8.64
CA LYS A 92 -4.61 4.72 -10.10
C LYS A 92 -3.36 4.03 -10.59
N GLY A 93 -2.22 4.24 -9.92
CA GLY A 93 -0.96 3.56 -10.21
C GLY A 93 -1.12 2.04 -10.19
N ILE A 94 -1.70 1.48 -9.13
CA ILE A 94 -1.91 0.03 -9.00
C ILE A 94 -2.85 -0.46 -10.10
N SER A 95 -3.91 0.28 -10.41
CA SER A 95 -4.88 -0.12 -11.45
C SER A 95 -4.26 -0.14 -12.85
N VAL A 96 -3.45 0.86 -13.19
CA VAL A 96 -2.70 0.90 -14.47
C VAL A 96 -1.68 -0.23 -14.52
N GLN A 97 -0.88 -0.41 -13.47
CA GLN A 97 0.10 -1.50 -13.38
C GLN A 97 -0.55 -2.88 -13.42
N GLY A 98 -1.78 -3.01 -12.90
CA GLY A 98 -2.62 -4.20 -12.98
C GLY A 98 -3.04 -4.58 -14.40
N GLY A 99 -2.94 -3.67 -15.37
CA GLY A 99 -3.05 -4.01 -16.79
C GLY A 99 -1.90 -4.91 -17.27
N TYR A 100 -0.72 -4.76 -16.69
CA TYR A 100 0.51 -5.45 -17.10
C TYR A 100 0.81 -6.67 -16.24
N TYR A 101 0.56 -6.59 -14.93
CA TYR A 101 0.90 -7.61 -13.94
C TYR A 101 -0.35 -8.11 -13.20
N TYR A 102 -0.55 -9.43 -13.15
CA TYR A 102 -1.76 -10.01 -12.56
C TYR A 102 -1.76 -9.92 -11.02
N LEU A 103 -0.60 -10.01 -10.36
CA LEU A 103 -0.51 -9.80 -8.91
C LEU A 103 -0.94 -8.38 -8.55
N THR A 104 -0.49 -7.40 -9.33
CA THR A 104 -0.86 -5.99 -9.14
C THR A 104 -2.34 -5.76 -9.40
N TYR A 105 -2.93 -6.47 -10.35
CA TYR A 105 -4.37 -6.49 -10.57
C TYR A 105 -5.13 -7.03 -9.34
N LEU A 106 -4.69 -8.15 -8.76
CA LEU A 106 -5.30 -8.68 -7.53
C LEU A 106 -5.20 -7.68 -6.37
N VAL A 107 -4.05 -7.01 -6.23
CA VAL A 107 -3.87 -5.92 -5.24
C VAL A 107 -4.86 -4.78 -5.50
N SER A 108 -5.08 -4.39 -6.77
CA SER A 108 -6.06 -3.36 -7.13
C SER A 108 -7.47 -3.75 -6.68
N LEU A 109 -7.89 -4.99 -6.92
CA LEU A 109 -9.22 -5.47 -6.53
C LEU A 109 -9.44 -5.40 -5.01
N VAL A 110 -8.44 -5.77 -4.20
CA VAL A 110 -8.54 -5.64 -2.74
C VAL A 110 -8.58 -4.20 -2.31
N LEU A 111 -7.69 -3.38 -2.86
CA LEU A 111 -7.64 -1.97 -2.50
C LEU A 111 -9.00 -1.31 -2.75
N GLN A 112 -9.62 -1.59 -3.89
CA GLN A 112 -10.94 -1.08 -4.25
C GLN A 112 -12.04 -1.50 -3.27
N LYS A 113 -12.00 -2.72 -2.71
CA LYS A 113 -12.98 -3.14 -1.68
C LYS A 113 -12.89 -2.32 -0.40
N GLU A 114 -11.72 -1.76 -0.09
CA GLU A 114 -11.46 -0.97 1.12
C GLU A 114 -11.69 0.54 0.91
N MET A 115 -11.85 0.99 -0.34
CA MET A 115 -12.05 2.40 -0.67
C MET A 115 -13.50 2.84 -0.42
N SER A 116 -13.69 4.12 -0.11
CA SER A 116 -15.03 4.69 -0.02
C SER A 116 -15.69 4.72 -1.41
N PRO A 117 -17.04 4.69 -1.50
CA PRO A 117 -17.74 4.78 -2.77
C PRO A 117 -17.34 6.01 -3.60
N ASP A 118 -17.12 7.16 -2.95
CA ASP A 118 -16.72 8.40 -3.63
C ASP A 118 -15.32 8.26 -4.26
N ASP A 119 -14.39 7.65 -3.54
CA ASP A 119 -13.03 7.43 -4.05
C ASP A 119 -13.00 6.41 -5.20
N LEU A 120 -13.87 5.40 -5.15
CA LEU A 120 -14.04 4.44 -6.24
C LEU A 120 -14.56 5.09 -7.52
N VAL A 121 -15.52 6.01 -7.41
CA VAL A 121 -16.02 6.76 -8.57
C VAL A 121 -14.88 7.53 -9.25
N VAL A 122 -14.04 8.23 -8.47
CA VAL A 122 -12.90 8.98 -9.01
C VAL A 122 -11.87 8.04 -9.66
N LEU A 123 -11.61 6.89 -9.04
CA LEU A 123 -10.69 5.89 -9.61
C LEU A 123 -11.21 5.36 -10.95
N HIS A 124 -12.48 4.99 -11.03
CA HIS A 124 -13.08 4.44 -12.26
C HIS A 124 -13.21 5.49 -13.38
N GLN A 125 -13.35 6.77 -13.05
CA GLN A 125 -13.31 7.85 -14.04
C GLN A 125 -11.91 8.06 -14.63
N SER A 126 -10.85 7.68 -13.90
CA SER A 126 -9.46 7.96 -14.25
C SER A 126 -8.68 6.73 -14.73
N THR A 127 -9.32 5.55 -14.80
CA THR A 127 -8.72 4.28 -15.20
C THR A 127 -9.60 3.53 -16.19
N VAL A 128 -8.98 2.75 -17.08
CA VAL A 128 -9.69 1.81 -17.95
C VAL A 128 -9.63 0.44 -17.29
N GLY A 129 -10.79 -0.12 -16.97
CA GLY A 129 -10.86 -1.46 -16.39
C GLY A 129 -10.24 -2.52 -17.31
N ARG A 130 -9.54 -3.48 -16.71
CA ARG A 130 -9.01 -4.64 -17.42
C ARG A 130 -10.17 -5.45 -18.02
N LYS A 131 -10.18 -5.60 -19.34
CA LYS A 131 -11.13 -6.47 -20.05
C LYS A 131 -10.38 -7.70 -20.51
N GLU A 132 -10.60 -8.81 -19.82
CA GLU A 132 -9.99 -10.10 -20.15
C GLU A 132 -11.04 -11.19 -19.98
N ASP A 133 -10.99 -12.22 -20.84
CA ASP A 133 -11.85 -13.38 -20.71
C ASP A 133 -11.34 -14.33 -19.61
N ALA A 134 -12.24 -15.15 -19.07
CA ALA A 134 -11.93 -16.05 -17.95
C ALA A 134 -10.82 -17.07 -18.27
N SER A 135 -10.62 -17.44 -19.53
CA SER A 135 -9.58 -18.41 -19.91
C SER A 135 -8.19 -17.77 -19.88
N THR A 136 -8.07 -16.53 -20.36
CA THR A 136 -6.82 -15.77 -20.34
C THR A 136 -6.44 -15.36 -18.91
N GLU A 137 -7.43 -14.98 -18.09
CA GLU A 137 -7.22 -14.72 -16.66
C GLU A 137 -6.66 -15.96 -15.95
N HIS A 138 -7.26 -17.14 -16.17
CA HIS A 138 -6.81 -18.40 -15.56
C HIS A 138 -5.39 -18.80 -15.97
N MET A 139 -5.02 -18.58 -17.23
CA MET A 139 -3.65 -18.85 -17.71
C MET A 139 -2.62 -17.95 -17.03
N ARG A 140 -2.94 -16.65 -16.85
CA ARG A 140 -2.03 -15.71 -16.17
C ARG A 140 -1.91 -16.00 -14.68
N ALA A 141 -3.01 -16.36 -14.01
CA ALA A 141 -2.98 -16.79 -12.62
C ALA A 141 -2.01 -17.97 -12.42
N ARG A 142 -2.09 -18.99 -13.29
CA ARG A 142 -1.15 -20.14 -13.28
C ARG A 142 0.29 -19.73 -13.60
N HIS A 143 0.49 -18.82 -14.54
CA HIS A 143 1.82 -18.33 -14.87
C HIS A 143 2.45 -17.60 -13.68
N GLU A 144 1.72 -16.75 -12.96
CA GLU A 144 2.27 -16.10 -11.77
C GLU A 144 2.54 -17.07 -10.62
N GLU A 145 1.67 -18.05 -10.38
CA GLU A 145 1.92 -19.12 -9.39
C GLU A 145 3.25 -19.85 -9.65
N THR A 146 3.67 -20.00 -10.92
CA THR A 146 4.95 -20.65 -11.27
C THR A 146 6.16 -19.72 -11.19
N GLN A 147 5.98 -18.40 -11.36
CA GLN A 147 7.04 -17.40 -11.27
C GLN A 147 7.39 -17.02 -9.83
N TYR A 148 6.52 -17.31 -8.87
CA TYR A 148 6.76 -17.15 -7.44
C TYR A 148 6.82 -18.51 -6.73
N PRO A 149 7.94 -19.27 -6.84
CA PRO A 149 8.07 -20.61 -6.26
C PRO A 149 8.02 -20.63 -4.72
N LEU A 150 8.13 -19.45 -4.10
CA LEU A 150 7.84 -19.26 -2.69
C LEU A 150 6.38 -18.84 -2.57
N HIS A 151 5.55 -19.73 -2.03
CA HIS A 151 4.28 -19.35 -1.46
C HIS A 151 4.48 -18.07 -0.63
N ILE A 152 3.93 -16.96 -1.11
CA ILE A 152 3.88 -15.62 -0.48
C ILE A 152 3.21 -15.65 0.92
N VAL A 153 2.93 -16.84 1.45
CA VAL A 153 2.43 -17.15 2.79
C VAL A 153 3.47 -16.85 3.89
N SER A 154 4.75 -16.60 3.54
CA SER A 154 5.77 -16.19 4.51
C SER A 154 6.08 -14.68 4.53
N ILE A 155 5.28 -13.84 3.86
CA ILE A 155 5.39 -12.39 4.09
C ILE A 155 4.66 -12.10 5.42
N LYS A 156 5.38 -11.53 6.39
CA LYS A 156 4.79 -11.03 7.67
C LYS A 156 3.73 -9.94 7.44
N ASP A 157 3.47 -9.57 6.20
CA ASP A 157 2.40 -8.69 5.78
C ASP A 157 1.08 -9.48 5.71
N ARG A 158 0.30 -9.36 6.78
CA ARG A 158 -0.99 -10.05 6.94
C ARG A 158 -1.95 -9.74 5.80
N ARG A 159 -1.82 -8.60 5.10
CA ARG A 159 -2.75 -8.19 4.04
C ARG A 159 -2.62 -9.05 2.79
N LEU A 160 -1.40 -9.25 2.29
CA LEU A 160 -1.16 -10.07 1.10
C LEU A 160 -1.42 -11.56 1.40
N GLY A 161 -1.05 -12.02 2.59
CA GLY A 161 -1.38 -13.37 3.05
C GLY A 161 -2.89 -13.61 3.20
N ASN A 162 -3.66 -12.60 3.62
CA ASN A 162 -5.11 -12.69 3.70
C ASN A 162 -5.76 -12.63 2.31
N LEU A 163 -5.24 -11.81 1.39
CA LEU A 163 -5.71 -11.76 0.01
C LEU A 163 -5.54 -13.11 -0.71
N VAL A 164 -4.37 -13.73 -0.60
CA VAL A 164 -4.13 -15.07 -1.18
C VAL A 164 -5.06 -16.12 -0.58
N LYS A 165 -5.38 -16.02 0.72
CA LYS A 165 -6.34 -16.91 1.40
C LYS A 165 -7.79 -16.67 0.95
N GLU A 166 -8.21 -15.42 0.82
CA GLU A 166 -9.56 -15.05 0.39
C GLU A 166 -9.81 -15.51 -1.07
N TYR A 167 -8.81 -15.34 -1.94
CA TYR A 167 -8.90 -15.77 -3.33
C TYR A 167 -8.89 -17.30 -3.47
N SER A 168 -8.05 -18.00 -2.69
CA SER A 168 -8.07 -19.47 -2.68
C SER A 168 -9.37 -20.05 -2.12
N ALA A 169 -10.03 -19.36 -1.19
CA ALA A 169 -11.36 -19.73 -0.69
C ALA A 169 -12.46 -19.56 -1.76
N MET A 170 -12.41 -18.50 -2.57
CA MET A 170 -13.35 -18.31 -3.70
C MET A 170 -13.24 -19.44 -4.74
N ARG A 171 -12.03 -19.98 -4.95
CA ARG A 171 -11.76 -21.10 -5.86
C ARG A 171 -12.38 -22.43 -5.40
N ILE A 172 -12.72 -22.58 -4.12
CA ILE A 172 -13.31 -23.81 -3.55
C ILE A 172 -14.84 -23.82 -3.66
N GLN A 173 -15.49 -22.66 -3.73
CA GLN A 173 -16.95 -22.54 -3.80
C GLN A 173 -17.54 -22.63 -5.22
N SER A 174 -16.70 -22.61 -6.26
CA SER A 174 -17.10 -22.74 -7.67
C SER A 174 -17.10 -24.21 -8.15
N LYS A 175 -17.56 -25.15 -7.31
CA LYS A 175 -17.67 -26.57 -7.67
C LYS A 175 -19.09 -27.08 -7.54
#